data_AF-A0A2V8QM10-F1
#
_entry.id   AF-A0A2V8QM10-F1
#
_cell.length_a   1.000
_cell.length_b   1.000
_cell.length_c   1.000
_cell.angle_alpha   90.00
_cell.angle_beta   90.00
_cell.angle_gamma   90.00
#
_symmetry.space_group_name_H-M   'P 1'
#
loop_
_entity.id
_entity.type
_entity.pdbx_description
1 polymer ?
#
loop_
_entity_poly.entity_id
_entity_poly.type
_entity_poly.pdbx_seq_one_letter_code
_entity_poly.pdbx_strand_id
1 'polypeptide(L)'
;MDFLTISFCIGIALLVICILTMISPLRERLSAPQKIQGLGLNLEVSVLTLLFLISVGFISCGIWLQLKNITKELEDLRFGKVQAEARAKQYQDELTAIKKTEMVAFVSLAGVDDVTKLNYTALSCIFDTTSEDGEKAEIAVAPSANAIKVTLKNLKPDTFIKKLTVEDNDSRKKWSSRSDGLQRLEAGFQPLQPVYELKEVR
;
A
#
# COMPACT_ATOMS: atom_id res chain seq x y z
N MET A 1 36.59 -2.56 -1.75
CA MET A 1 37.18 -1.39 -1.07
C MET A 1 37.35 -0.34 -2.14
N ASP A 2 36.54 0.71 -2.09
CA ASP A 2 36.51 1.71 -3.16
C ASP A 2 37.74 2.60 -3.09
N PHE A 3 38.19 3.08 -4.25
CA PHE A 3 39.31 4.02 -4.39
C PHE A 3 39.19 5.22 -3.43
N LEU A 4 37.96 5.61 -3.11
CA LEU A 4 37.59 6.65 -2.15
C LEU A 4 37.91 6.32 -0.69
N THR A 5 37.69 5.07 -0.27
CA THR A 5 38.06 4.61 1.06
C THR A 5 39.57 4.56 1.21
N ILE A 6 40.27 4.15 0.14
CA ILE A 6 41.74 4.08 0.11
C ILE A 6 42.34 5.49 0.19
N SER A 7 41.86 6.46 -0.59
CA SER A 7 42.38 7.83 -0.56
C SER A 7 42.13 8.54 0.78
N PHE A 8 40.98 8.28 1.41
CA PHE A 8 40.66 8.80 2.74
C PHE A 8 41.56 8.19 3.84
N CYS A 9 41.78 6.87 3.83
CA CYS A 9 42.69 6.20 4.76
C CYS A 9 44.14 6.68 4.60
N ILE A 10 44.60 6.89 3.37
CA ILE A 10 45.93 7.48 3.08
C ILE A 10 46.01 8.90 3.65
N GLY A 11 44.97 9.72 3.47
CA GLY A 11 44.90 11.06 4.06
C GLY A 11 45.02 11.07 5.58
N ILE A 12 44.31 10.16 6.26
CA ILE A 12 44.40 9.99 7.73
C ILE A 12 45.80 9.53 8.13
N ALA A 13 46.37 8.53 7.45
CA ALA A 13 47.71 8.01 7.74
C ALA A 13 48.78 9.12 7.60
N LEU A 14 48.69 9.94 6.55
CA LEU A 14 49.57 11.11 6.36
C LEU A 14 49.41 12.14 7.48
N LEU A 15 48.19 12.39 7.95
CA LEU A 15 47.93 13.32 9.04
C LEU A 15 48.50 12.79 10.37
N VAL A 16 48.36 11.49 10.65
CA VAL A 16 49.01 10.86 11.81
C VAL A 16 50.52 10.96 11.72
N ILE A 17 51.12 10.73 10.55
CA ILE A 17 52.56 10.92 10.33
C ILE A 17 52.98 12.38 10.57
N CYS A 18 52.19 13.36 10.12
CA CYS A 18 52.42 14.79 10.40
C CYS A 18 52.40 15.09 11.92
N ILE A 19 51.46 14.52 12.66
CA ILE A 19 51.37 14.70 14.11
C ILE A 19 52.56 14.02 14.82
N LEU A 20 52.93 12.80 14.42
CA LEU A 20 54.06 12.08 15.00
C LEU A 20 55.40 12.78 14.72
N THR A 21 55.56 13.36 13.53
CA THR A 21 56.75 14.14 13.17
C THR A 21 56.82 15.49 13.89
N MET A 22 55.68 16.09 14.26
CA MET A 22 55.62 17.29 15.13
C MET A 22 56.09 17.00 16.57
N ILE A 23 55.78 15.82 17.11
CA ILE A 23 56.12 15.43 18.50
C ILE A 23 57.55 14.86 18.59
N SER A 24 58.08 14.35 17.48
CA SER A 24 59.41 13.73 17.40
C SER A 24 60.54 14.78 17.29
N PRO A 25 61.76 14.47 17.77
CA PRO A 25 62.96 15.32 17.56
C PRO A 25 63.32 15.55 16.08
N LEU A 26 62.66 14.85 15.14
CA LEU A 26 62.73 15.14 13.70
C LEU A 26 62.11 16.49 13.29
N ARG A 27 61.33 17.14 14.17
CA ARG A 27 60.74 18.46 13.92
C ARG A 27 61.77 19.47 13.44
N GLU A 28 62.91 19.59 14.14
CA GLU A 28 63.93 20.61 13.85
C GLU A 28 64.56 20.44 12.45
N ARG A 29 64.64 19.20 11.94
CA ARG A 29 65.17 18.91 10.60
C ARG A 29 64.16 19.20 9.48
N LEU A 30 62.86 19.12 9.77
CA LEU A 30 61.79 19.27 8.78
C LEU A 30 61.11 20.66 8.81
N SER A 31 61.29 21.40 9.90
CA SER A 31 60.83 22.79 10.06
C SER A 31 61.74 23.82 9.38
N ALA A 32 62.92 23.41 8.90
CA ALA A 32 63.78 24.29 8.12
C ALA A 32 63.05 24.72 6.83
N PRO A 33 62.94 26.03 6.56
CA PRO A 33 62.26 26.53 5.37
C PRO A 33 63.00 26.07 4.12
N GLN A 34 62.34 25.27 3.29
CA GLN A 34 62.85 24.89 1.98
C GLN A 34 62.16 25.76 0.94
N LYS A 35 62.96 26.44 0.11
CA LYS A 35 62.43 27.22 -1.01
C LYS A 35 62.02 26.25 -2.11
N ILE A 36 60.71 26.05 -2.27
CA ILE A 36 60.15 25.29 -3.39
C ILE A 36 59.65 26.30 -4.41
N GLN A 37 60.29 26.37 -5.58
CA GLN A 37 59.83 27.17 -6.71
C GLN A 37 58.87 26.35 -7.57
N GLY A 38 57.60 26.74 -7.58
CA GLY A 38 56.58 26.17 -8.46
C GLY A 38 55.51 27.21 -8.76
N LEU A 39 55.07 27.30 -10.03
CA LEU A 39 54.03 28.24 -10.51
C LEU A 39 54.35 29.74 -10.30
N GLY A 40 55.62 30.16 -10.45
CA GLY A 40 56.00 31.58 -10.44
C GLY A 40 55.90 32.28 -9.07
N LEU A 41 55.55 31.54 -8.01
CA LEU A 41 55.50 32.02 -6.63
C LEU A 41 56.66 31.42 -5.84
N ASN A 42 57.47 32.28 -5.22
CA ASN A 42 58.48 31.86 -4.25
C ASN A 42 57.80 31.62 -2.90
N LEU A 43 57.40 30.38 -2.64
CA LEU A 43 56.82 29.98 -1.36
C LEU A 43 57.92 29.41 -0.45
N GLU A 44 58.19 30.13 0.63
CA GLU A 44 59.05 29.68 1.72
C GLU A 44 58.18 28.95 2.74
N VAL A 45 57.91 27.67 2.47
CA VAL A 45 56.94 26.86 3.22
C VAL A 45 57.67 25.64 3.75
N SER A 46 57.51 25.37 5.05
CA SER A 46 58.06 24.15 5.65
C SER A 46 57.44 22.93 4.99
N VAL A 47 58.25 21.89 4.75
CA VAL A 47 57.79 20.60 4.19
C VAL A 47 56.61 20.05 4.99
N LEU A 48 56.59 20.30 6.30
CA LEU A 48 55.52 19.89 7.21
C LEU A 48 54.17 20.56 6.90
N THR A 49 54.19 21.87 6.61
CA THR A 49 52.97 22.62 6.23
C THR A 49 52.44 22.22 4.87
N LEU A 50 53.32 21.83 3.93
CA LEU A 50 52.91 21.29 2.62
C LEU A 50 52.23 19.93 2.77
N LEU A 51 52.82 19.03 3.57
CA LEU A 51 52.28 17.69 3.83
C LEU A 51 50.93 17.77 4.55
N PHE A 52 50.78 18.72 5.46
CA PHE A 52 49.49 19.00 6.12
C PHE A 52 48.44 19.50 5.12
N LEU A 53 48.77 20.46 4.26
CA LEU A 53 47.86 20.99 3.23
C LEU A 53 47.38 19.89 2.27
N ILE A 54 48.30 19.02 1.82
CA ILE A 54 47.97 17.88 0.97
C ILE A 54 47.01 16.92 1.70
N SER A 55 47.28 16.63 2.98
CA SER A 55 46.44 15.74 3.81
C SER A 55 45.02 16.30 3.96
N VAL A 56 44.88 17.59 4.27
CA VAL A 56 43.58 18.27 4.37
C VAL A 56 42.84 18.26 3.02
N GLY A 57 43.55 18.45 1.92
CA GLY A 57 42.99 18.39 0.57
C GLY A 57 42.40 17.01 0.25
N PHE A 58 43.15 15.94 0.54
CA PHE A 58 42.67 14.57 0.33
C PHE A 58 41.46 14.22 1.20
N ILE A 59 41.46 14.61 2.48
CA ILE A 59 40.33 14.37 3.40
C ILE A 59 39.09 15.13 2.91
N SER A 60 39.23 16.41 2.57
CA SER A 60 38.11 17.25 2.12
C SER A 60 37.50 16.72 0.81
N CYS A 61 38.35 16.30 -0.13
CA CYS A 61 37.91 15.67 -1.38
C CYS A 61 37.18 14.34 -1.13
N GLY A 62 37.70 13.51 -0.22
CA GLY A 62 37.08 12.26 0.19
C GLY A 62 35.68 12.47 0.80
N ILE A 63 35.55 13.41 1.74
CA ILE A 63 34.27 13.76 2.38
C ILE A 63 33.27 14.29 1.36
N TRP A 64 33.70 15.18 0.46
CA TRP A 64 32.84 15.76 -0.58
C TRP A 64 32.25 14.71 -1.52
N LEU A 65 33.08 13.76 -1.96
CA LEU A 65 32.63 12.66 -2.83
C LEU A 65 31.69 11.68 -2.10
N GLN A 66 31.95 11.39 -0.82
CA GLN A 66 31.02 10.58 -0.01
C GLN A 66 29.66 11.27 0.15
N LEU A 67 29.64 12.57 0.41
CA LEU A 67 28.41 13.37 0.48
C LEU A 67 27.61 13.30 -0.82
N LYS A 68 28.27 13.40 -1.98
CA LYS A 68 27.60 13.29 -3.29
C LYS A 68 26.96 11.91 -3.50
N ASN A 69 27.63 10.84 -3.12
CA ASN A 69 27.08 9.49 -3.25
C ASN A 69 25.85 9.31 -2.35
N ILE A 70 25.91 9.76 -1.10
CA ILE A 70 24.79 9.70 -0.16
C ILE A 70 23.59 10.49 -0.67
N THR A 71 23.80 11.70 -1.21
CA THR A 71 22.69 12.49 -1.77
C THR A 71 22.01 11.79 -2.93
N LYS A 72 22.77 11.08 -3.77
CA LYS A 72 22.22 10.33 -4.91
C LYS A 72 21.41 9.12 -4.44
N GLU A 73 21.94 8.35 -3.50
CA GLU A 73 21.20 7.22 -2.90
C GLU A 73 19.89 7.69 -2.24
N LEU A 74 19.92 8.84 -1.56
CA LEU A 74 18.74 9.40 -0.91
C LEU A 74 17.66 9.82 -1.91
N GLU A 75 18.07 10.35 -3.07
CA GLU A 75 17.17 10.72 -4.16
C GLU A 75 16.56 9.48 -4.83
N ASP A 76 17.38 8.46 -5.11
CA ASP A 76 16.94 7.17 -5.65
C ASP A 76 15.94 6.47 -4.70
N LEU A 77 16.20 6.50 -3.39
CA LEU A 77 15.30 5.98 -2.35
C LEU A 77 13.97 6.74 -2.31
N ARG A 78 13.99 8.07 -2.42
CA ARG A 78 12.76 8.87 -2.48
C ARG A 78 11.94 8.53 -3.71
N PHE A 79 12.58 8.44 -4.87
CA PHE A 79 11.91 8.08 -6.12
C PHE A 79 11.32 6.66 -6.05
N GLY A 80 12.10 5.70 -5.52
CA GLY A 80 11.64 4.33 -5.30
C GLY A 80 10.45 4.25 -4.35
N LYS A 81 10.43 5.03 -3.26
CA LYS A 81 9.31 5.09 -2.31
C LYS A 81 8.04 5.62 -2.98
N VAL A 82 8.13 6.72 -3.74
CA VAL A 82 6.97 7.28 -4.46
C VAL A 82 6.42 6.29 -5.48
N GLN A 83 7.30 5.59 -6.21
CA GLN A 83 6.87 4.57 -7.16
C GLN A 83 6.23 3.36 -6.47
N ALA A 84 6.75 2.94 -5.32
CA ALA A 84 6.18 1.83 -4.54
C ALA A 84 4.80 2.20 -3.96
N GLU A 85 4.63 3.41 -3.44
CA GLU A 85 3.33 3.91 -2.95
C GLU A 85 2.31 4.01 -4.08
N ALA A 86 2.71 4.47 -5.27
CA ALA A 86 1.83 4.50 -6.44
C ALA A 86 1.35 3.10 -6.86
N ARG A 87 2.26 2.10 -6.88
CA ARG A 87 1.90 0.71 -7.17
C ARG A 87 1.00 0.11 -6.09
N ALA A 88 1.29 0.36 -4.82
CA ALA A 88 0.47 -0.12 -3.72
C ALA A 88 -0.96 0.42 -3.81
N LYS A 89 -1.12 1.70 -4.17
CA LYS A 89 -2.43 2.30 -4.39
C LYS A 89 -3.17 1.67 -5.58
N GLN A 90 -2.49 1.44 -6.70
CA GLN A 90 -3.07 0.76 -7.86
C GLN A 90 -3.59 -0.65 -7.49
N TYR A 91 -2.79 -1.45 -6.79
CA TYR A 91 -3.23 -2.77 -6.34
C TYR A 91 -4.38 -2.70 -5.34
N GLN A 92 -4.41 -1.69 -4.48
CA GLN A 92 -5.53 -1.50 -3.56
C GLN A 92 -6.82 -1.11 -4.29
N ASP A 93 -6.73 -0.28 -5.33
CA ASP A 93 -7.86 0.10 -6.17
C ASP A 93 -8.36 -1.11 -6.98
N GLU A 94 -7.46 -1.91 -7.55
CA GLU A 94 -7.80 -3.18 -8.23
C GLU A 94 -8.45 -4.19 -7.27
N LEU A 95 -7.89 -4.36 -6.07
CA LEU A 95 -8.48 -5.24 -5.06
C LEU A 95 -9.85 -4.75 -4.62
N THR A 96 -10.06 -3.44 -4.51
CA THR A 96 -11.37 -2.88 -4.16
C THR A 96 -12.38 -3.10 -5.29
N ALA A 97 -11.96 -2.95 -6.55
CA ALA A 97 -12.79 -3.27 -7.71
C ALA A 97 -13.12 -4.78 -7.81
N ILE A 98 -12.20 -5.65 -7.38
CA ILE A 98 -12.37 -7.11 -7.40
C ILE A 98 -13.04 -7.65 -6.12
N LYS A 99 -13.17 -6.84 -5.06
CA LYS A 99 -13.76 -7.26 -3.78
C LYS A 99 -15.26 -7.50 -3.94
N LYS A 100 -15.57 -8.72 -4.35
CA LYS A 100 -16.89 -9.32 -4.34
C LYS A 100 -17.46 -9.20 -2.92
N THR A 101 -18.54 -8.44 -2.81
CA THR A 101 -19.21 -8.15 -1.55
C THR A 101 -20.34 -9.15 -1.36
N GLU A 102 -20.55 -9.57 -0.11
CA GLU A 102 -21.71 -10.37 0.28
C GLU A 102 -22.74 -9.44 0.90
N MET A 103 -23.99 -9.54 0.45
CA MET A 103 -25.11 -8.81 1.04
C MET A 103 -26.08 -9.80 1.68
N VAL A 104 -26.45 -9.53 2.92
CA VAL A 104 -27.43 -10.32 3.67
C VAL A 104 -28.72 -9.50 3.79
N ALA A 105 -29.82 -10.07 3.34
CA ALA A 105 -31.16 -9.50 3.46
C ALA A 105 -32.07 -10.44 4.27
N PHE A 106 -33.02 -9.88 5.00
CA PHE A 106 -34.06 -10.65 5.69
C PHE A 106 -35.37 -10.43 4.95
N VAL A 107 -36.03 -11.52 4.57
CA VAL A 107 -37.14 -11.50 3.63
C VAL A 107 -38.35 -12.17 4.26
N SER A 108 -39.42 -11.42 4.48
CA SER A 108 -40.73 -11.95 4.85
C SER A 108 -41.51 -12.36 3.59
N LEU A 109 -42.23 -13.47 3.67
CA LEU A 109 -43.07 -13.97 2.58
C LEU A 109 -44.52 -13.64 2.88
N ALA A 110 -45.17 -12.84 2.03
CA ALA A 110 -46.59 -12.53 2.19
C ALA A 110 -47.43 -13.81 2.13
N GLY A 111 -48.37 -13.93 3.07
CA GLY A 111 -49.24 -15.11 3.18
C GLY A 111 -48.61 -16.31 3.90
N VAL A 112 -47.42 -16.16 4.49
CA VAL A 112 -46.80 -17.17 5.36
C VAL A 112 -46.73 -16.63 6.79
N ASP A 113 -47.57 -17.18 7.67
CA ASP A 113 -47.62 -16.74 9.07
C ASP A 113 -46.43 -17.25 9.91
N ASP A 114 -45.82 -18.37 9.52
CA ASP A 114 -44.69 -18.98 10.23
C ASP A 114 -43.69 -19.61 9.25
N VAL A 115 -42.54 -18.95 9.09
CA VAL A 115 -41.47 -19.35 8.17
C VAL A 115 -40.78 -20.64 8.63
N THR A 116 -40.85 -20.99 9.92
CA THR A 116 -40.20 -22.22 10.44
C THR A 116 -40.88 -23.50 9.97
N LYS A 117 -42.14 -23.41 9.50
CA LYS A 117 -42.91 -24.53 8.95
C LYS A 117 -42.61 -24.82 7.48
N LEU A 118 -41.83 -23.97 6.81
CA LEU A 118 -41.44 -24.16 5.42
C LEU A 118 -40.29 -25.17 5.29
N ASN A 119 -40.32 -25.98 4.24
CA ASN A 119 -39.19 -26.84 3.89
C ASN A 119 -38.08 -26.00 3.24
N TYR A 120 -37.12 -25.55 4.05
CA TYR A 120 -36.02 -24.69 3.60
C TYR A 120 -35.10 -25.36 2.56
N THR A 121 -35.07 -26.69 2.49
CA THR A 121 -34.28 -27.41 1.47
C THR A 121 -34.92 -27.40 0.08
N ALA A 122 -36.24 -27.19 0.01
CA ALA A 122 -36.98 -27.05 -1.23
C ALA A 122 -37.09 -25.59 -1.71
N LEU A 123 -36.70 -24.62 -0.89
CA LEU A 123 -36.68 -23.21 -1.25
C LEU A 123 -35.49 -22.89 -2.17
N SER A 124 -35.77 -22.17 -3.24
CA SER A 124 -34.77 -21.63 -4.15
C SER A 124 -34.96 -20.12 -4.29
N CYS A 125 -33.85 -19.38 -4.35
CA CYS A 125 -33.88 -17.93 -4.43
C CYS A 125 -32.98 -17.49 -5.59
N ILE A 126 -33.56 -16.69 -6.45
CA ILE A 126 -32.92 -16.17 -7.65
C ILE A 126 -33.04 -14.66 -7.60
N PHE A 127 -31.94 -13.97 -7.88
CA PHE A 127 -31.91 -12.52 -7.98
C PHE A 127 -31.42 -12.07 -9.35
N ASP A 128 -32.00 -10.97 -9.82
CA ASP A 128 -31.61 -10.31 -11.05
C ASP A 128 -30.91 -9.00 -10.69
N THR A 129 -29.75 -8.77 -11.29
CA THR A 129 -28.97 -7.54 -11.10
C THR A 129 -29.10 -6.61 -12.31
N THR A 130 -28.44 -5.45 -12.25
CA THR A 130 -28.32 -4.57 -13.41
C THR A 130 -27.58 -5.19 -14.58
N SER A 131 -26.66 -6.13 -14.33
CA SER A 131 -25.70 -6.64 -15.32
C SER A 131 -25.92 -8.11 -15.67
N GLU A 132 -26.43 -8.91 -14.74
CA GLU A 132 -26.63 -10.35 -14.89
C GLU A 132 -28.00 -10.74 -14.34
N ASP A 133 -28.75 -11.53 -15.11
CA ASP A 133 -30.07 -12.04 -14.73
C ASP A 133 -29.93 -13.49 -14.25
N GLY A 134 -30.64 -13.87 -13.19
CA GLY A 134 -30.79 -15.26 -12.79
C GLY A 134 -29.74 -15.84 -11.84
N GLU A 135 -29.05 -15.04 -11.04
CA GLU A 135 -28.07 -15.54 -10.08
C GLU A 135 -28.73 -16.21 -8.86
N LYS A 136 -28.15 -17.32 -8.38
CA LYS A 136 -28.66 -18.06 -7.21
C LYS A 136 -28.17 -17.43 -5.91
N ALA A 137 -29.09 -17.14 -5.00
CA ALA A 137 -28.79 -16.71 -3.64
C ALA A 137 -28.79 -17.89 -2.67
N GLU A 138 -27.98 -17.79 -1.61
CA GLU A 138 -28.01 -18.76 -0.51
C GLU A 138 -29.14 -18.40 0.46
N ILE A 139 -29.90 -19.40 0.90
CA ILE A 139 -31.05 -19.23 1.78
C ILE A 139 -30.79 -19.91 3.12
N ALA A 140 -31.09 -19.22 4.20
CA ALA A 140 -31.17 -19.78 5.55
C ALA A 140 -32.44 -19.27 6.24
N VAL A 141 -32.95 -20.03 7.21
CA VAL A 141 -34.08 -19.57 8.03
C VAL A 141 -33.55 -18.66 9.14
N ALA A 142 -34.26 -17.56 9.42
CA ALA A 142 -34.01 -16.71 10.58
C ALA A 142 -35.21 -16.79 11.54
N PRO A 143 -35.25 -17.80 12.44
CA PRO A 143 -36.42 -18.08 13.28
C PRO A 143 -36.81 -16.91 14.19
N SER A 144 -35.81 -16.16 14.66
CA SER A 144 -36.01 -15.01 15.55
C SER A 144 -36.72 -13.83 14.91
N ALA A 145 -36.76 -13.76 13.58
CA ALA A 145 -37.35 -12.65 12.83
C ALA A 145 -38.59 -13.07 12.03
N ASN A 146 -39.04 -14.33 12.14
CA ASN A 146 -40.06 -14.93 11.27
C ASN A 146 -39.83 -14.60 9.78
N ALA A 147 -38.57 -14.69 9.34
CA ALA A 147 -38.13 -14.28 8.02
C ALA A 147 -37.08 -15.24 7.47
N ILE A 148 -36.85 -15.17 6.17
CA ILE A 148 -35.83 -15.91 5.46
C ILE A 148 -34.59 -15.01 5.34
N LYS A 149 -33.43 -15.51 5.77
CA LYS A 149 -32.14 -14.88 5.52
C LYS A 149 -31.66 -15.26 4.11
N VAL A 150 -31.55 -14.28 3.23
CA VAL A 150 -31.02 -14.45 1.88
C VAL A 150 -29.62 -13.83 1.83
N THR A 151 -28.63 -14.62 1.41
CA THR A 151 -27.23 -14.18 1.25
C THR A 151 -26.89 -14.15 -0.23
N LEU A 152 -26.69 -12.94 -0.73
CA LEU A 152 -26.31 -12.63 -2.09
C LEU A 152 -24.79 -12.58 -2.14
N LYS A 153 -24.18 -13.51 -2.88
CA LYS A 153 -22.72 -13.60 -3.01
C LYS A 153 -22.29 -12.97 -4.32
N ASN A 154 -21.00 -12.66 -4.42
CA ASN A 154 -20.36 -12.17 -5.65
C ASN A 154 -20.84 -10.81 -6.17
N LEU A 155 -21.44 -9.96 -5.33
CA LEU A 155 -21.90 -8.64 -5.77
C LEU A 155 -20.71 -7.72 -6.03
N LYS A 156 -20.69 -7.05 -7.19
CA LYS A 156 -19.73 -5.97 -7.45
C LYS A 156 -20.14 -4.72 -6.67
N PRO A 157 -19.19 -3.85 -6.28
CA PRO A 157 -19.51 -2.50 -5.83
C PRO A 157 -20.45 -1.82 -6.84
N ASP A 158 -21.47 -1.12 -6.37
CA ASP A 158 -22.51 -0.43 -7.18
C ASP A 158 -23.48 -1.32 -7.96
N THR A 159 -23.57 -2.62 -7.64
CA THR A 159 -24.59 -3.50 -8.24
C THR A 159 -25.98 -3.25 -7.62
N PHE A 160 -26.99 -3.02 -8.46
CA PHE A 160 -28.38 -2.90 -8.01
C PHE A 160 -29.14 -4.21 -8.24
N ILE A 161 -29.88 -4.64 -7.21
CA ILE A 161 -30.78 -5.79 -7.30
C ILE A 161 -32.11 -5.29 -7.86
N LYS A 162 -32.48 -5.73 -9.05
CA LYS A 162 -33.75 -5.34 -9.70
C LYS A 162 -34.92 -6.17 -9.19
N LYS A 163 -34.66 -7.44 -8.93
CA LYS A 163 -35.70 -8.41 -8.59
C LYS A 163 -35.14 -9.50 -7.73
N LEU A 164 -35.86 -9.83 -6.68
CA LEU A 164 -35.65 -11.00 -5.86
C LEU A 164 -36.85 -11.93 -6.04
N THR A 165 -36.58 -13.20 -6.27
CA THR A 165 -37.60 -14.22 -6.45
C THR A 165 -37.29 -15.39 -5.53
N VAL A 166 -38.26 -15.77 -4.70
CA VAL A 166 -38.19 -16.96 -3.85
C VAL A 166 -39.23 -17.93 -4.38
N GLU A 167 -38.82 -19.15 -4.66
CA GLU A 167 -39.68 -20.20 -5.20
C GLU A 167 -39.57 -21.44 -4.31
N ASP A 168 -40.73 -21.92 -3.86
CA ASP A 168 -40.87 -23.19 -3.16
C ASP A 168 -41.14 -24.29 -4.18
N ASN A 169 -40.16 -25.18 -4.35
CA ASN A 169 -40.25 -26.26 -5.33
C ASN A 169 -41.28 -27.34 -4.93
N ASP A 170 -41.61 -27.46 -3.63
CA ASP A 170 -42.58 -28.46 -3.16
C ASP A 170 -44.02 -27.99 -3.43
N SER A 171 -44.33 -26.74 -3.11
CA SER A 171 -45.67 -26.17 -3.27
C SER A 171 -45.91 -25.46 -4.61
N ARG A 172 -44.85 -25.30 -5.42
CA ARG A 172 -44.81 -24.45 -6.63
C ARG A 172 -45.24 -23.00 -6.39
N LYS A 173 -45.19 -22.54 -5.14
CA LYS A 173 -45.48 -21.15 -4.80
C LYS A 173 -44.27 -20.29 -5.09
N LYS A 174 -44.54 -19.09 -5.62
CA LYS A 174 -43.50 -18.15 -6.03
C LYS A 174 -43.80 -16.79 -5.43
N TRP A 175 -42.81 -16.21 -4.76
CA TRP A 175 -42.86 -14.85 -4.25
C TRP A 175 -41.84 -14.01 -5.00
N SER A 176 -42.21 -12.80 -5.39
CA SER A 176 -41.29 -11.91 -6.10
C SER A 176 -41.46 -10.46 -5.69
N SER A 177 -40.33 -9.74 -5.59
CA SER A 177 -40.33 -8.30 -5.43
C SER A 177 -40.58 -7.67 -6.82
N ARG A 178 -41.84 -7.50 -7.22
CA ARG A 178 -42.19 -6.74 -8.42
C ARG A 178 -43.00 -5.51 -8.03
N SER A 179 -42.35 -4.35 -8.07
CA SER A 179 -42.99 -3.03 -8.09
C SER A 179 -42.07 -2.03 -8.78
N ASP A 180 -42.66 -1.16 -9.61
CA ASP A 180 -42.11 -0.02 -10.37
C ASP A 180 -41.35 1.03 -9.52
N GLY A 181 -40.39 0.63 -8.69
CA GLY A 181 -39.70 1.51 -7.75
C GLY A 181 -38.22 1.20 -7.69
N LEU A 182 -37.45 1.83 -8.58
CA LEU A 182 -36.01 2.06 -8.40
C LEU A 182 -35.78 2.72 -7.04
N GLN A 183 -35.11 2.04 -6.10
CA GLN A 183 -34.56 2.70 -4.92
C GLN A 183 -33.03 2.66 -4.94
N ARG A 184 -32.48 3.87 -4.78
CA ARG A 184 -31.10 4.28 -4.93
C ARG A 184 -30.34 3.86 -3.66
N LEU A 185 -29.25 3.11 -3.81
CA LEU A 185 -28.21 2.97 -2.80
C LEU A 185 -27.48 4.31 -2.71
N GLU A 186 -28.10 5.32 -2.08
CA GLU A 186 -27.40 6.57 -1.77
C GLU A 186 -26.44 6.33 -0.60
N ALA A 187 -25.15 6.42 -0.92
CA ALA A 187 -24.03 6.80 -0.07
C ALA A 187 -24.34 6.89 1.44
N GLY A 188 -24.20 5.76 2.14
CA GLY A 188 -24.33 5.75 3.59
C GLY A 188 -24.25 4.35 4.14
N PHE A 189 -23.05 3.94 4.51
CA PHE A 189 -22.79 2.74 5.31
C PHE A 189 -23.69 2.75 6.57
N GLN A 190 -24.75 1.95 6.58
CA GLN A 190 -25.28 1.31 7.78
C GLN A 190 -25.61 -0.15 7.44
N PRO A 191 -24.82 -1.12 7.94
CA PRO A 191 -25.21 -2.52 7.86
C PRO A 191 -26.30 -2.71 8.91
N LEU A 192 -27.58 -2.68 8.54
CA LEU A 192 -28.71 -3.25 9.28
C LEU A 192 -30.00 -3.22 8.43
N GLN A 193 -30.32 -4.42 7.92
CA GLN A 193 -31.65 -4.97 7.65
C GLN A 193 -32.64 -4.15 6.81
N PRO A 194 -32.59 -4.23 5.48
CA PRO A 194 -33.83 -4.14 4.73
C PRO A 194 -34.62 -5.44 4.98
N VAL A 195 -35.68 -5.34 5.78
CA VAL A 195 -36.72 -6.37 5.84
C VAL A 195 -37.59 -6.18 4.60
N TYR A 196 -37.53 -7.13 3.67
CA TYR A 196 -38.32 -7.08 2.43
C TYR A 196 -39.53 -8.00 2.56
N GLU A 197 -40.72 -7.49 2.27
CA GLU A 197 -41.91 -8.33 2.10
C GLU A 197 -42.08 -8.68 0.62
N LEU A 198 -42.05 -9.98 0.29
CA LEU A 198 -42.30 -10.46 -1.07
C LEU A 198 -43.77 -10.85 -1.23
N LYS A 199 -44.38 -10.43 -2.34
CA LYS A 199 -45.75 -10.80 -2.69
C LYS A 199 -45.78 -12.09 -3.50
N GLU A 200 -46.77 -12.93 -3.23
CA GLU A 200 -47.03 -14.14 -4.01
C GLU A 200 -47.43 -13.76 -5.45
N VAL A 201 -46.79 -14.41 -6.44
CA VAL A 201 -47.07 -14.24 -7.87
C VAL A 201 -47.74 -15.52 -8.35
N ARG A 202 -48.96 -15.38 -8.89
CA ARG A 202 -49.71 -16.47 -9.52
C ARG A 202 -49.12 -16.87 -10.87
#